data_AF-J8HLJ0-F1
#
_entry.id   AF-J8HLJ0-F1
#
_cell.length_a   1.000
_cell.length_b   1.000
_cell.length_c   1.000
_cell.angle_alpha   90.00
_cell.angle_beta   90.00
_cell.angle_gamma   90.00
#
_symmetry.space_group_name_H-M   'P 1'
#
loop_
_entity.id
_entity.type
_entity.pdbx_description
1 polymer ?
#
loop_
_entity_poly.entity_id
_entity_poly.type
_entity_poly.pdbx_seq_one_letter_code
_entity_poly.pdbx_strand_id
1 'polypeptide(L)'
;MQDVLDACKQGKVARVINVENAYSRKWYFYGGVIDSYDVFKGNVSNILESHHASLYRKLDTLSGAAKTRMERKTEKEFERTAQMLAAYHYKKTGEKFDEISYQAKGSVYFDTAIKLDKKRTKKYWSTNHEMFARAFEAYVESALLDQEHRSDYLVCDTHSFVYPLGEQREHLNRSIKSLMEVTVPYIINSIQGVGQNEL
;
A
#
# COMPACT_ATOMS: atom_id res chain seq x y z
N MET A 1 -18.64 -0.51 -3.03
CA MET A 1 -17.79 0.70 -2.95
C MET A 1 -16.64 0.53 -1.95
N GLN A 2 -16.90 0.05 -0.74
CA GLN A 2 -15.82 -0.18 0.25
C GLN A 2 -14.71 -1.11 -0.28
N ASP A 3 -15.05 -2.17 -1.01
CA ASP A 3 -14.07 -3.10 -1.58
C ASP A 3 -13.11 -2.43 -2.56
N VAL A 4 -13.57 -1.45 -3.36
CA VAL A 4 -12.71 -0.69 -4.29
C VAL A 4 -11.77 0.22 -3.50
N LEU A 5 -12.28 0.87 -2.45
CA LEU A 5 -11.46 1.72 -1.57
C LEU A 5 -10.40 0.91 -0.81
N ASP A 6 -10.76 -0.30 -0.42
CA ASP A 6 -9.88 -1.26 0.22
C ASP A 6 -8.81 -1.74 -0.76
N ALA A 7 -9.18 -2.07 -2.00
CA ALA A 7 -8.24 -2.41 -3.07
C ALA A 7 -7.24 -1.28 -3.37
N CYS A 8 -7.65 -0.01 -3.25
CA CYS A 8 -6.73 1.12 -3.41
C CYS A 8 -5.63 1.16 -2.32
N LYS A 9 -5.87 0.56 -1.14
CA LYS A 9 -4.99 0.61 0.05
C LYS A 9 -4.28 -0.71 0.33
N GLN A 10 -4.78 -1.81 -0.20
CA GLN A 10 -4.29 -3.15 0.01
C GLN A 10 -3.30 -3.57 -1.09
N GLY A 11 -2.46 -4.56 -0.76
CA GLY A 11 -1.39 -5.05 -1.63
C GLY A 11 -0.14 -5.38 -0.84
N LYS A 12 0.92 -5.74 -1.57
CA LYS A 12 2.29 -5.88 -1.06
C LYS A 12 3.16 -4.86 -1.76
N VAL A 13 3.88 -4.08 -0.96
CA VAL A 13 4.85 -3.11 -1.46
C VAL A 13 6.23 -3.57 -1.04
N ALA A 14 7.11 -3.74 -2.03
CA ALA A 14 8.53 -3.95 -1.78
C ALA A 14 9.10 -2.70 -1.10
N ARG A 15 9.63 -2.88 0.10
CA ARG A 15 10.33 -1.85 0.87
C ARG A 15 11.75 -2.31 1.12
N VAL A 16 12.62 -1.33 1.28
CA VAL A 16 14.04 -1.55 1.53
C VAL A 16 14.42 -0.82 2.80
N ILE A 17 15.20 -1.47 3.65
CA ILE A 17 15.77 -0.87 4.85
C ILE A 17 17.29 -0.95 4.81
N ASN A 18 17.95 0.20 4.99
CA ASN A 18 19.40 0.27 5.09
C ASN A 18 19.85 -0.25 6.47
N VAL A 19 20.81 -1.16 6.45
CA VAL A 19 21.33 -1.83 7.64
C VAL A 19 22.85 -1.79 7.73
N GLU A 20 23.52 -0.90 6.98
CA GLU A 20 24.98 -0.71 7.06
C GLU A 20 25.46 -0.44 8.49
N ASN A 21 24.68 0.34 9.25
CA ASN A 21 24.93 0.66 10.64
C ASN A 21 24.81 -0.53 11.60
N ALA A 22 24.38 -1.70 11.13
CA ALA A 22 24.37 -2.92 11.91
C ALA A 22 25.78 -3.31 12.37
N TYR A 23 26.80 -3.11 11.54
CA TYR A 23 28.14 -3.66 11.79
C TYR A 23 29.03 -2.75 12.66
N SER A 24 28.66 -1.48 12.80
CA SER A 24 29.38 -0.51 13.64
C SER A 24 28.96 -0.57 15.11
N ARG A 25 27.86 -1.27 15.43
CA ARG A 25 27.26 -1.33 16.77
C ARG A 25 27.55 -2.65 17.47
N LYS A 26 27.69 -2.61 18.79
CA LYS A 26 27.71 -3.82 19.63
C LYS A 26 26.27 -4.25 19.92
N TRP A 27 25.92 -5.47 19.54
CA TRP A 27 24.58 -6.02 19.74
C TRP A 27 24.53 -7.04 20.87
N TYR A 28 23.45 -6.98 21.63
CA TYR A 28 22.99 -8.07 22.49
C TYR A 28 21.74 -8.66 21.85
N PHE A 29 21.85 -9.89 21.36
CA PHE A 29 20.75 -10.59 20.69
C PHE A 29 19.81 -11.18 21.75
N TYR A 30 18.55 -10.75 21.77
CA TYR A 30 17.54 -11.33 22.64
C TYR A 30 16.91 -12.57 22.02
N GLY A 31 16.38 -13.47 22.86
CA GLY A 31 15.81 -14.77 22.46
C GLY A 31 14.86 -14.66 21.27
N GLY A 32 13.89 -13.74 21.31
CA GLY A 32 12.92 -13.58 20.22
C GLY A 32 13.51 -13.32 18.82
N VAL A 33 14.69 -12.69 18.69
CA VAL A 33 15.36 -12.52 17.39
C VAL A 33 16.02 -13.81 16.94
N ILE A 34 16.64 -14.52 17.88
CA ILE A 34 17.28 -15.82 17.62
C ILE A 34 16.20 -16.83 17.21
N ASP A 35 15.12 -16.91 17.99
CA ASP A 35 13.98 -17.79 17.74
C ASP A 35 13.36 -17.50 16.37
N SER A 36 13.16 -16.22 16.03
CA SER A 36 12.66 -15.82 14.70
C SER A 36 13.64 -16.22 13.59
N TYR A 37 14.94 -16.03 13.81
CA TYR A 37 15.95 -16.43 12.83
C TYR A 37 15.92 -17.93 12.56
N ASP A 38 15.81 -18.74 13.60
CA ASP A 38 15.75 -20.20 13.49
C ASP A 38 14.44 -20.67 12.83
N VAL A 39 13.28 -20.11 13.23
CA VAL A 39 11.96 -20.41 12.64
C VAL A 39 11.94 -20.12 11.14
N PHE A 40 12.52 -19.00 10.72
CA PHE A 40 12.59 -18.60 9.31
C PHE A 40 13.84 -19.13 8.59
N LYS A 41 14.61 -20.02 9.22
CA LYS A 41 15.82 -20.65 8.65
C LYS A 41 16.81 -19.64 8.07
N GLY A 42 16.96 -18.49 8.74
CA GLY A 42 17.84 -17.40 8.34
C GLY A 42 17.32 -16.50 7.22
N ASN A 43 16.07 -16.66 6.76
CA ASN A 43 15.46 -15.74 5.80
C ASN A 43 15.06 -14.41 6.49
N VAL A 44 15.98 -13.45 6.46
CA VAL A 44 15.81 -12.15 7.14
C VAL A 44 14.66 -11.33 6.56
N SER A 45 14.42 -11.39 5.24
CA SER A 45 13.29 -10.69 4.60
C SER A 45 11.96 -11.11 5.20
N ASN A 46 11.68 -12.42 5.27
CA ASN A 46 10.41 -12.93 5.79
C ASN A 46 10.21 -12.60 7.29
N ILE A 47 11.29 -12.57 8.07
CA ILE A 47 11.24 -12.13 9.48
C ILE A 47 10.78 -10.67 9.55
N LEU A 48 11.36 -9.81 8.71
CA LEU A 48 10.97 -8.40 8.64
C LEU A 48 9.52 -8.22 8.19
N GLU A 49 9.03 -9.01 7.23
CA GLU A 49 7.63 -8.98 6.81
C GLU A 49 6.68 -9.29 7.98
N SER A 50 6.97 -10.37 8.72
CA SER A 50 6.20 -10.78 9.88
C SER A 50 6.22 -9.72 11.00
N HIS A 51 7.41 -9.19 11.29
CA HIS A 51 7.59 -8.18 12.32
C HIS A 51 6.93 -6.86 11.96
N HIS A 52 7.04 -6.42 10.69
CA HIS A 52 6.37 -5.24 10.16
C HIS A 52 4.85 -5.36 10.33
N ALA A 53 4.27 -6.48 9.89
CA ALA A 53 2.84 -6.72 10.03
C ALA A 53 2.37 -6.69 11.49
N SER A 54 3.12 -7.30 12.41
CA SER A 54 2.79 -7.33 13.84
C SER A 54 2.84 -5.94 14.48
N LEU A 55 3.89 -5.19 14.20
CA LEU A 55 4.10 -3.84 14.74
C LEU A 55 3.05 -2.85 14.24
N TYR A 56 2.78 -2.84 12.94
CA TYR A 56 1.87 -1.85 12.34
C TYR A 56 0.39 -2.15 12.61
N ARG A 57 -0.01 -3.41 12.86
CA ARG A 57 -1.36 -3.74 13.37
C ARG A 57 -1.69 -3.00 14.67
N LYS A 58 -0.71 -2.79 15.55
CA LYS A 58 -0.92 -2.07 16.82
C LYS A 58 -1.21 -0.58 16.61
N LEU A 59 -0.87 -0.03 15.43
CA LEU A 59 -1.11 1.38 15.09
C LEU A 59 -2.50 1.62 14.49
N ASP A 60 -3.18 0.58 14.03
CA ASP A 60 -4.49 0.69 13.39
C ASP A 60 -5.59 1.14 14.37
N THR A 61 -5.45 0.80 15.65
CA THR A 61 -6.39 1.21 16.71
C THR A 61 -6.19 2.64 17.20
N LEU A 62 -5.12 3.30 16.78
CA LEU A 62 -4.76 4.64 17.24
C LEU A 62 -5.16 5.71 16.20
N SER A 63 -5.46 6.91 16.69
CA SER A 63 -5.77 8.08 15.86
C SER A 63 -5.08 9.35 16.37
N GLY A 64 -5.02 10.37 15.52
CA GLY A 64 -4.48 11.69 15.87
C GLY A 64 -3.00 11.69 16.29
N ALA A 65 -2.65 12.56 17.22
CA ALA A 65 -1.27 12.76 17.68
C ALA A 65 -0.66 11.53 18.35
N ALA A 66 -1.48 10.71 19.02
CA ALA A 66 -1.05 9.46 19.62
C ALA A 66 -0.53 8.48 18.57
N LYS A 67 -1.23 8.38 17.43
CA LYS A 67 -0.80 7.55 16.30
C LYS A 67 0.56 8.01 15.76
N THR A 68 0.73 9.31 15.50
CA THR A 68 2.01 9.84 14.97
C THR A 68 3.18 9.62 15.92
N ARG A 69 2.98 9.78 17.23
CA ARG A 69 4.02 9.49 18.22
C ARG A 69 4.40 8.02 18.22
N MET A 70 3.41 7.14 18.17
CA MET A 70 3.62 5.70 18.18
C MET A 70 4.25 5.20 16.87
N GLU A 71 3.85 5.74 15.71
CA GLU A 71 4.48 5.46 14.41
C GLU A 71 5.99 5.67 14.43
N ARG A 72 6.45 6.83 14.95
CA ARG A 72 7.89 7.13 15.07
C ARG A 72 8.61 6.16 16.00
N LYS A 73 7.95 5.72 17.08
CA LYS A 73 8.53 4.75 18.01
C LYS A 73 8.64 3.38 17.34
N THR A 74 7.58 2.95 16.68
CA THR A 74 7.50 1.69 15.94
C THR A 74 8.52 1.62 14.81
N GLU A 75 8.71 2.71 14.07
CA GLU A 75 9.71 2.79 12.98
C GLU A 75 11.14 2.60 13.51
N LYS A 76 11.49 3.28 14.61
CA LYS A 76 12.80 3.11 15.27
C LYS A 76 13.01 1.69 15.81
N GLU A 77 11.96 1.10 16.38
CA GLU A 77 12.00 -0.28 16.87
C GLU A 77 12.20 -1.26 15.71
N PHE A 78 11.47 -1.07 14.62
CA PHE A 78 11.60 -1.87 13.40
C PHE A 78 13.01 -1.77 12.79
N GLU A 79 13.56 -0.55 12.67
CA GLU A 79 14.93 -0.32 12.18
C GLU A 79 15.97 -1.01 13.06
N ARG A 80 15.83 -0.89 14.38
CA ARG A 80 16.72 -1.56 15.33
C ARG A 80 16.68 -3.09 15.18
N THR A 81 15.49 -3.66 15.01
CA THR A 81 15.32 -5.09 14.76
C THR A 81 15.97 -5.52 13.44
N ALA A 82 15.80 -4.74 12.38
CA ALA A 82 16.43 -5.02 11.08
C ALA A 82 17.96 -5.01 11.15
N GLN A 83 18.56 -3.99 11.77
CA GLN A 83 20.01 -3.92 11.94
C GLN A 83 20.55 -5.08 12.78
N MET A 84 19.86 -5.43 13.86
CA MET A 84 20.26 -6.56 14.70
C MET A 84 20.14 -7.90 13.98
N LEU A 85 19.10 -8.10 13.16
CA LEU A 85 18.97 -9.29 12.31
C LEU A 85 20.11 -9.38 11.30
N ALA A 86 20.48 -8.27 10.65
CA ALA A 86 21.62 -8.21 9.74
C ALA A 86 22.95 -8.55 10.44
N ALA A 87 23.16 -8.03 11.65
CA ALA A 87 24.33 -8.35 12.46
C ALA A 87 24.35 -9.81 12.92
N TYR A 88 23.19 -10.38 13.27
CA TYR A 88 23.07 -11.78 13.67
C TYR A 88 23.32 -12.73 12.49
N HIS A 89 22.77 -12.40 11.32
CA HIS A 89 23.02 -13.13 10.08
C HIS A 89 24.52 -13.16 9.77
N TYR A 90 25.18 -12.01 9.76
CA TYR A 90 26.62 -11.92 9.55
C TYR A 90 27.43 -12.76 10.55
N LYS A 91 27.01 -12.80 11.82
CA LYS A 91 27.67 -13.65 12.83
C LYS A 91 27.54 -15.15 12.52
N LYS A 92 26.46 -15.58 11.85
CA LYS A 92 26.18 -16.99 11.52
C LYS A 92 26.76 -17.42 10.18
N THR A 93 26.68 -16.57 9.16
CA THR A 93 27.03 -16.91 7.76
C THR A 93 28.31 -16.22 7.29
N GLY A 94 28.70 -15.10 7.90
CA GLY A 94 29.77 -14.23 7.39
C GLY A 94 29.32 -13.28 6.28
N GLU A 95 28.06 -13.34 5.84
CA GLU A 95 27.52 -12.48 4.78
C GLU A 95 26.99 -11.16 5.32
N LYS A 96 27.32 -10.05 4.64
CA LYS A 96 26.86 -8.71 5.00
C LYS A 96 25.72 -8.28 4.10
N PHE A 97 24.77 -7.57 4.69
CA PHE A 97 23.72 -6.84 3.99
C PHE A 97 23.98 -5.35 4.16
N ASP A 98 24.00 -4.62 3.05
CA ASP A 98 23.92 -3.16 3.08
C ASP A 98 22.45 -2.74 3.20
N GLU A 99 21.57 -3.47 2.51
CA GLU A 99 20.13 -3.26 2.47
C GLU A 99 19.37 -4.58 2.53
N ILE A 100 18.19 -4.58 3.17
CA ILE A 100 17.28 -5.74 3.19
C ILE A 100 15.95 -5.35 2.55
N SER A 101 15.56 -6.07 1.51
CA SER A 101 14.23 -5.95 0.91
C SER A 101 13.20 -6.81 1.64
N TYR A 102 12.01 -6.27 1.88
CA TYR A 102 10.88 -6.96 2.52
C TYR A 102 9.54 -6.50 1.93
N GLN A 103 8.52 -7.37 1.92
CA GLN A 103 7.16 -7.01 1.51
C GLN A 103 6.33 -6.48 2.68
N ALA A 104 5.88 -5.23 2.58
CA ALA A 104 4.96 -4.64 3.55
C ALA A 104 3.53 -4.63 3.02
N LYS A 105 2.54 -4.77 3.92
CA LYS A 105 1.14 -4.51 3.56
C LYS A 105 0.99 -3.04 3.18
N GLY A 106 0.45 -2.79 2.00
CA GLY A 106 0.22 -1.44 1.52
C GLY A 106 0.02 -1.38 0.02
N SER A 107 0.00 -0.18 -0.51
CA SER A 107 -0.24 0.10 -1.92
C SER A 107 0.67 1.24 -2.34
N VAL A 108 1.41 1.07 -3.46
CA VAL A 108 2.27 2.14 -4.00
C VAL A 108 1.43 3.37 -4.31
N TYR A 109 0.23 3.17 -4.86
CA TYR A 109 -0.73 4.22 -5.12
C TYR A 109 -1.14 5.00 -3.86
N PHE A 110 -1.45 4.30 -2.76
CA PHE A 110 -1.81 4.94 -1.51
C PHE A 110 -0.62 5.62 -0.81
N ASP A 111 0.55 4.97 -0.79
CA ASP A 111 1.77 5.53 -0.21
C ASP A 111 2.18 6.83 -0.94
N THR A 112 2.02 6.85 -2.26
CA THR A 112 2.29 8.03 -3.09
C THR A 112 1.29 9.15 -2.81
N ALA A 113 0.00 8.81 -2.65
CA ALA A 113 -1.02 9.77 -2.25
C ALA A 113 -0.73 10.40 -0.88
N ILE A 114 -0.31 9.60 0.11
CA ILE A 114 0.11 10.11 1.43
C ILE A 114 1.33 11.04 1.29
N LYS A 115 2.32 10.67 0.46
CA LYS A 115 3.52 11.51 0.24
C LYS A 115 3.15 12.87 -0.35
N LEU A 116 2.22 12.92 -1.30
CA LEU A 116 1.75 14.17 -1.91
C LEU A 116 1.02 15.07 -0.90
N ASP A 117 0.26 14.47 0.02
CA ASP A 117 -0.43 15.21 1.07
C ASP A 117 0.50 15.81 2.13
N LYS A 118 1.73 15.28 2.32
CA LYS A 118 2.71 15.86 3.28
C LYS A 118 3.06 17.31 2.98
N LYS A 119 2.97 17.74 1.71
CA LYS A 119 3.25 19.12 1.28
C LYS A 119 2.03 20.04 1.38
N ARG A 120 0.88 19.54 1.85
CA ARG A 120 -0.40 20.26 1.86
C ARG A 120 -0.88 20.48 3.29
N THR A 121 -1.59 21.59 3.50
CA THR A 121 -2.24 21.90 4.79
C THR A 121 -3.42 20.97 5.08
N LYS A 122 -4.14 20.52 4.04
CA LYS A 122 -5.25 19.57 4.13
C LYS A 122 -5.02 18.41 3.17
N LYS A 123 -5.40 17.21 3.61
CA LYS A 123 -5.34 15.99 2.80
C LYS A 123 -6.27 16.14 1.59
N TYR A 124 -5.77 15.76 0.43
CA TYR A 124 -6.52 15.74 -0.83
C TYR A 124 -6.27 14.41 -1.53
N TRP A 125 -5.01 14.11 -1.82
CA TRP A 125 -4.60 12.96 -2.62
C TRP A 125 -4.95 11.64 -1.94
N SER A 126 -4.76 11.54 -0.62
CA SER A 126 -5.03 10.31 0.14
C SER A 126 -6.47 10.20 0.61
N THR A 127 -7.39 11.07 0.14
CA THR A 127 -8.81 10.96 0.47
C THR A 127 -9.45 9.85 -0.35
N ASN A 128 -10.44 9.16 0.24
CA ASN A 128 -11.14 8.07 -0.44
C ASN A 128 -11.76 8.51 -1.77
N HIS A 129 -12.38 9.70 -1.78
CA HIS A 129 -13.01 10.26 -2.98
C HIS A 129 -11.99 10.51 -4.09
N GLU A 130 -10.88 11.19 -3.79
CA GLU A 130 -9.85 11.51 -4.78
C GLU A 130 -9.12 10.25 -5.29
N MET A 131 -8.86 9.28 -4.41
CA MET A 131 -8.28 8.01 -4.81
C MET A 131 -9.21 7.21 -5.71
N PHE A 132 -10.51 7.21 -5.41
CA PHE A 132 -11.50 6.55 -6.25
C PHE A 132 -11.65 7.27 -7.59
N ALA A 133 -11.71 8.60 -7.61
CA ALA A 133 -11.85 9.39 -8.83
C ALA A 133 -10.72 9.10 -9.84
N ARG A 134 -9.46 9.17 -9.40
CA ARG A 134 -8.30 8.84 -10.25
C ARG A 134 -8.27 7.37 -10.68
N ALA A 135 -8.66 6.44 -9.81
CA ALA A 135 -8.75 5.03 -10.17
C ALA A 135 -9.87 4.78 -11.21
N PHE A 136 -10.99 5.49 -11.09
CA PHE A 136 -12.08 5.45 -12.05
C PHE A 136 -11.68 6.05 -13.39
N GLU A 137 -10.95 7.17 -13.39
CA GLU A 137 -10.38 7.77 -14.60
C GLU A 137 -9.49 6.76 -15.35
N ALA A 138 -8.57 6.11 -14.64
CA ALA A 138 -7.70 5.08 -15.22
C ALA A 138 -8.49 3.86 -15.74
N TYR A 139 -9.57 3.49 -15.06
CA TYR A 139 -10.48 2.45 -15.54
C TYR A 139 -11.16 2.84 -16.85
N VAL A 140 -11.70 4.07 -16.96
CA VAL A 140 -12.37 4.54 -18.18
C VAL A 140 -11.38 4.56 -19.36
N GLU A 141 -10.16 5.05 -19.16
CA GLU A 141 -9.14 5.02 -20.22
C GLU A 141 -8.81 3.57 -20.63
N SER A 142 -8.64 2.67 -19.65
CA SER A 142 -8.35 1.25 -19.94
C SER A 142 -9.50 0.58 -20.70
N ALA A 143 -10.75 0.84 -20.30
CA ALA A 143 -11.92 0.25 -20.93
C ALA A 143 -12.13 0.74 -22.38
N LEU A 144 -11.74 1.99 -22.68
CA LEU A 144 -11.74 2.50 -24.05
C LEU A 144 -10.63 1.83 -24.88
N LEU A 145 -9.42 1.74 -24.34
CA LEU A 145 -8.29 1.10 -25.03
C LEU A 145 -8.55 -0.37 -25.33
N ASP A 146 -9.20 -1.10 -24.42
CA ASP A 146 -9.62 -2.50 -24.62
C ASP A 146 -10.60 -2.67 -25.81
N GLN A 147 -11.28 -1.59 -26.21
CA GLN A 147 -12.18 -1.54 -27.36
C GLN A 147 -11.55 -0.87 -28.59
N GLU A 148 -10.22 -0.70 -28.59
CA GLU A 148 -9.48 0.04 -29.63
C GLU A 148 -9.98 1.49 -29.80
N HIS A 149 -10.56 2.06 -28.74
CA HIS A 149 -11.01 3.44 -28.67
C HIS A 149 -10.04 4.29 -27.84
N ARG A 150 -9.99 5.57 -28.17
CA ARG A 150 -9.25 6.58 -27.41
C ARG A 150 -10.13 7.80 -27.23
N SER A 151 -10.15 8.35 -26.02
CA SER A 151 -10.69 9.68 -25.77
C SER A 151 -9.52 10.62 -25.54
N ASP A 152 -9.53 11.79 -26.16
CA ASP A 152 -8.60 12.88 -25.81
C ASP A 152 -9.28 13.95 -24.96
N TYR A 153 -10.57 13.78 -24.65
CA TYR A 153 -11.40 14.77 -23.96
C TYR A 153 -11.89 14.28 -22.59
N LEU A 154 -12.36 13.04 -22.49
CA LEU A 154 -12.94 12.52 -21.24
C LEU A 154 -11.89 12.02 -20.27
N VAL A 155 -10.83 11.39 -20.79
CA VAL A 155 -9.73 10.80 -20.02
C VAL A 155 -8.50 10.78 -20.90
N CYS A 156 -7.34 11.17 -20.36
CA CYS A 156 -6.09 11.15 -21.11
C CYS A 156 -4.91 11.04 -20.14
N ASP A 157 -3.94 10.18 -20.48
CA ASP A 157 -2.61 10.13 -19.87
C ASP A 157 -2.59 9.67 -18.39
N THR A 158 -3.37 8.63 -18.08
CA THR A 158 -3.48 8.10 -16.69
C THR A 158 -2.32 7.16 -16.30
N HIS A 159 -1.13 7.40 -16.85
CA HIS A 159 0.08 6.58 -16.66
C HIS A 159 1.13 7.24 -15.73
N SER A 160 0.80 8.42 -15.18
CA SER A 160 1.63 9.11 -14.20
C SER A 160 1.63 8.40 -12.83
N PHE A 161 2.62 8.70 -11.99
CA PHE A 161 2.75 8.17 -10.62
C PHE A 161 1.58 8.54 -9.69
N VAL A 162 0.71 9.47 -10.10
CA VAL A 162 -0.52 9.82 -9.40
C VAL A 162 -1.68 8.88 -9.75
N TYR A 163 -1.51 7.89 -10.61
CA TYR A 163 -2.54 6.90 -10.95
C TYR A 163 -2.14 5.52 -10.43
N PRO A 164 -3.10 4.58 -10.30
CA PRO A 164 -2.74 3.18 -10.12
C PRO A 164 -2.03 2.65 -11.38
N LEU A 165 -0.98 1.85 -11.21
CA LEU A 165 -0.14 1.34 -12.29
C LEU A 165 0.03 -0.19 -12.18
N GLY A 166 0.39 -0.84 -13.30
CA GLY A 166 0.69 -2.27 -13.35
C GLY A 166 -0.45 -3.16 -12.82
N GLU A 167 -0.09 -4.24 -12.11
CA GLU A 167 -1.05 -5.19 -11.53
C GLU A 167 -2.10 -4.52 -10.62
N GLN A 168 -1.72 -3.43 -9.95
CA GLN A 168 -2.65 -2.68 -9.11
C GLN A 168 -3.73 -1.99 -9.94
N ARG A 169 -3.39 -1.43 -11.11
CA ARG A 169 -4.37 -0.87 -12.06
C ARG A 169 -5.32 -1.96 -12.54
N GLU A 170 -4.79 -3.10 -12.94
CA GLU A 170 -5.62 -4.21 -13.42
C GLU A 170 -6.59 -4.73 -12.36
N HIS A 171 -6.12 -4.88 -11.11
CA HIS A 171 -6.96 -5.30 -10.00
C HIS A 171 -8.08 -4.29 -9.74
N LEU A 172 -7.76 -2.99 -9.69
CA LEU A 172 -8.74 -1.92 -9.51
C LEU A 172 -9.74 -1.85 -10.67
N ASN A 173 -9.28 -1.99 -11.91
CA ASN A 173 -10.14 -2.02 -13.09
C ASN A 173 -11.16 -3.15 -13.01
N ARG A 174 -10.74 -4.35 -12.60
CA ARG A 174 -11.67 -5.48 -12.38
C ARG A 174 -12.71 -5.15 -11.32
N SER A 175 -12.29 -4.61 -10.17
CA SER A 175 -13.23 -4.24 -9.09
C SER A 175 -14.20 -3.14 -9.49
N ILE A 176 -13.73 -2.14 -10.25
CA ILE A 176 -14.59 -1.05 -10.75
C ILE A 176 -15.54 -1.57 -11.81
N LYS A 177 -15.09 -2.43 -12.72
CA LYS A 177 -15.96 -3.08 -13.72
C LYS A 177 -17.12 -3.83 -13.04
N SER A 178 -16.83 -4.69 -12.07
CA SER A 178 -17.86 -5.41 -11.33
C SER A 178 -18.82 -4.47 -10.58
N LEU A 179 -18.33 -3.33 -10.07
CA LEU A 179 -19.19 -2.31 -9.47
C LEU A 179 -20.13 -1.68 -10.52
N MET A 180 -19.62 -1.36 -11.72
CA MET A 180 -20.39 -0.75 -12.80
C MET A 180 -21.46 -1.69 -13.36
N GLU A 181 -21.16 -2.99 -13.47
CA GLU A 181 -22.11 -4.01 -13.90
C GLU A 181 -23.38 -4.06 -13.03
N VAL A 182 -23.25 -3.75 -11.74
CA VAL A 182 -24.39 -3.67 -10.81
C VAL A 182 -25.00 -2.26 -10.78
N THR A 183 -24.15 -1.23 -10.77
CA THR A 183 -24.57 0.14 -10.50
C THR A 183 -25.27 0.79 -11.70
N VAL A 184 -24.77 0.54 -12.92
CA VAL A 184 -25.33 1.16 -14.13
C VAL A 184 -26.79 0.73 -14.38
N PRO A 185 -27.15 -0.57 -14.35
CA PRO A 185 -28.56 -0.98 -14.49
C PRO A 185 -29.45 -0.40 -13.40
N TYR A 186 -28.97 -0.37 -12.15
CA TYR A 186 -29.71 0.21 -11.04
C TYR A 186 -30.01 1.70 -11.26
N ILE A 187 -29.01 2.48 -11.67
CA ILE A 187 -29.17 3.91 -11.95
C ILE A 187 -30.13 4.12 -13.12
N ILE A 188 -29.96 3.40 -14.23
CA ILE A 188 -30.83 3.52 -15.40
C ILE A 188 -32.30 3.22 -15.03
N ASN A 189 -32.54 2.12 -14.31
CA ASN A 189 -33.88 1.77 -13.86
C ASN A 189 -34.47 2.83 -12.90
N SER A 190 -33.64 3.38 -12.01
CA SER A 190 -34.09 4.43 -11.08
C SER A 190 -34.50 5.71 -11.82
N ILE A 191 -33.80 6.08 -12.90
CA ILE A 191 -34.13 7.25 -13.71
C ILE A 191 -35.39 6.99 -14.55
N GLN A 192 -35.52 5.80 -15.13
CA GLN A 192 -36.69 5.42 -15.92
C GLN A 192 -37.98 5.33 -15.07
N GLY A 193 -37.88 4.90 -13.80
CA GLY A 193 -39.00 4.84 -12.87
C GLY A 193 -39.54 6.20 -12.40
N VAL A 194 -38.75 7.28 -12.49
CA VAL A 194 -39.20 8.64 -12.14
C VAL A 194 -40.23 9.17 -13.15
N GLY A 195 -40.19 8.71 -14.40
CA GLY A 195 -41.11 9.17 -15.46
C GLY A 195 -42.49 8.51 -15.49
N GLN A 196 -42.74 7.45 -14.70
CA GLN A 196 -44.03 6.73 -14.72
C GLN A 196 -45.02 7.15 -13.61
N ASN A 197 -44.60 8.00 -12.66
CA ASN A 197 -45.45 8.47 -11.56
C ASN A 197 -45.94 9.92 -11.72
N GLU A 198 -45.79 10.53 -12.90
CA GLU A 198 -46.21 11.91 -13.19
C GLU A 198 -47.22 12.02 -14.36
N LEU A 199 -48.18 11.09 -14.46
CA LEU A 199 -49.34 11.19 -15.37
C LEU A 199 -50.65 10.86 -14.65
#